data_AF-A0AAN2UHG7-F1
#
_entry.id   AF-A0AAN2UHG7-F1
#
_cell.length_a   1.000
_cell.length_b   1.000
_cell.length_c   1.000
_cell.angle_alpha   90.00
_cell.angle_beta   90.00
_cell.angle_gamma   90.00
#
_symmetry.space_group_name_H-M   'P 1'
#
loop_
_entity.id
_entity.type
_entity.pdbx_description
1 polymer ?
#
loop_
_entity_poly.entity_id
_entity_poly.type
_entity_poly.pdbx_seq_one_letter_code
_entity_poly.pdbx_strand_id
1 'polypeptide(L)' 'MDITYLKLSNGQWVYLASTLDLRTHQILAHQISATMDTKLVVTTLQRALSTHKKPNY' A
#
# COMPACT_ATOMS: atom_id res chain seq x y z
N MET A 1 1.07 7.27 -3.26
CA MET A 1 0.97 5.81 -3.15
C MET A 1 2.05 5.23 -4.01
N ASP A 2 2.67 4.15 -3.55
CA ASP A 2 3.74 3.48 -4.27
C ASP A 2 3.61 1.95 -4.13
N ILE A 3 4.22 1.22 -5.06
CA ILE A 3 4.28 -0.25 -5.04
C ILE A 3 5.72 -0.72 -5.23
N THR A 4 6.14 -1.64 -4.38
CA THR A 4 7.48 -2.24 -4.44
C THR A 4 7.40 -3.75 -4.23
N TYR A 5 8.53 -4.44 -4.39
CA TYR A 5 8.63 -5.87 -4.20
C TYR A 5 9.40 -6.19 -2.91
N LEU A 6 9.01 -7.26 -2.22
CA LEU A 6 9.68 -7.78 -1.03
C LEU A 6 10.10 -9.23 -1.27
N LYS A 7 11.33 -9.58 -0.87
CA LYS A 7 11.80 -10.96 -0.85
C LYS A 7 11.46 -11.59 0.48
N LEU A 8 10.71 -12.69 0.45
CA LEU A 8 10.43 -13.49 1.64
C LEU A 8 11.61 -14.43 1.95
N SER A 9 11.69 -14.87 3.20
CA SER A 9 12.74 -15.79 3.66
C SER A 9 12.75 -17.12 2.91
N ASN A 10 11.60 -17.56 2.40
CA ASN A 10 11.46 -18.75 1.57
C ASN A 10 11.88 -18.54 0.09
N GLY A 11 12.43 -17.37 -0.24
CA GLY A 11 12.90 -17.03 -1.59
C GLY A 11 11.81 -16.53 -2.55
N GLN A 12 10.54 -16.53 -2.16
CA GLN A 12 9.45 -15.99 -2.97
C GLN A 12 9.49 -14.45 -2.97
N TRP A 13 9.00 -13.86 -4.06
CA TRP A 13 8.78 -12.41 -4.16
C TRP A 13 7.30 -12.11 -4.03
N VAL A 14 6.98 -11.04 -3.32
CA VAL A 14 5.63 -10.50 -3.19
C VAL A 14 5.64 -9.00 -3.46
N TYR A 15 4.49 -8.45 -3.79
CA TYR A 15 4.29 -7.02 -4.00
C TYR A 15 3.70 -6.39 -2.73
N LEU A 16 4.28 -5.26 -2.32
CA LEU A 16 3.79 -4.40 -1.25
C LEU A 16 3.28 -3.10 -1.89
N ALA A 17 1.98 -2.84 -1.77
CA ALA A 17 1.41 -1.53 -2.04
C ALA A 17 1.30 -0.75 -0.73
N SER A 18 1.64 0.54 -0.76
CA SER A 18 1.55 1.40 0.42
C SER A 18 1.11 2.84 0.10
N THR A 19 0.37 3.43 1.02
CA THR A 19 -0.03 4.84 0.99
C THR A 19 0.67 5.56 2.13
N LEU A 20 1.54 6.51 1.80
CA LEU A 20 2.31 7.34 2.72
C LEU A 20 1.66 8.72 2.86
N ASP A 21 1.50 9.22 4.08
CA ASP A 21 1.27 10.65 4.33
C ASP A 21 2.61 11.38 4.26
N LEU A 22 2.77 12.25 3.27
CA LEU A 22 4.01 12.99 3.03
C LEU A 22 4.31 14.05 4.09
N ARG A 23 3.33 14.46 4.91
CA ARG A 23 3.56 15.45 5.98
C ARG A 23 4.06 14.79 7.26
N THR A 24 3.48 13.65 7.64
CA THR A 24 3.81 12.95 8.89
C THR A 24 4.75 11.77 8.70
N HIS A 25 5.02 11.40 7.44
CA HIS A 25 5.78 10.22 7.03
C HIS A 25 5.18 8.90 7.55
N GLN A 26 3.88 8.88 7.88
CA GLN A 26 3.19 7.69 8.35
C GLN A 26 2.60 6.89 7.19
N ILE A 27 2.67 5.56 7.28
CA ILE A 27 1.96 4.66 6.35
C ILE A 27 0.49 4.58 6.77
N LEU A 28 -0.38 5.16 5.95
CA LEU A 28 -1.83 5.22 6.18
C LEU A 28 -2.51 3.87 5.92
N ALA A 29 -2.01 3.12 4.94
CA ALA A 29 -2.44 1.76 4.64
C ALA A 29 -1.38 1.02 3.84
N HIS A 30 -1.39 -0.30 3.93
CA HIS A 30 -0.59 -1.18 3.10
C HIS A 30 -1.31 -2.50 2.80
N GLN A 31 -0.85 -3.19 1.77
CA GLN A 31 -1.29 -4.56 1.47
C GLN A 31 -0.18 -5.32 0.73
N ILE A 32 -0.16 -6.63 0.95
CA ILE A 32 0.77 -7.55 0.30
C ILE A 32 0.00 -8.52 -0.59
N SER A 33 0.51 -8.80 -1.78
CA SER A 33 -0.04 -9.82 -2.68
C SER A 33 1.08 -10.54 -3.45
N ALA A 34 0.84 -11.78 -3.85
CA ALA A 34 1.71 -12.49 -4.79
C ALA A 34 1.58 -11.95 -6.23
N THR A 35 0.50 -11.22 -6.52
CA THR A 35 0.20 -10.66 -7.85
C THR A 35 0.21 -9.14 -7.83
N MET A 36 0.81 -8.54 -8.87
CA MET A 36 0.73 -7.10 -9.13
C MET A 36 -0.53 -6.80 -9.95
N ASP A 37 -1.67 -6.68 -9.27
CA ASP A 37 -2.95 -6.38 -9.92
C ASP A 37 -3.58 -5.08 -9.40
N THR A 38 -4.58 -4.59 -10.13
CA THR A 38 -5.33 -3.39 -9.75
C THR A 38 -6.07 -3.56 -8.43
N LYS A 39 -6.44 -4.79 -8.05
CA LYS A 39 -7.13 -5.06 -6.79
C LYS A 39 -6.24 -4.76 -5.60
N LEU A 40 -4.96 -5.09 -5.66
CA LEU A 40 -3.96 -4.74 -4.64
C LEU A 40 -3.91 -3.23 -4.40
N VAL A 41 -3.82 -2.44 -5.48
CA VAL A 41 -3.73 -0.97 -5.42
C VAL A 41 -5.04 -0.36 -4.91
N VAL A 42 -6.17 -0.72 -5.52
CA VAL A 42 -7.48 -0.15 -5.19
C VAL A 42 -7.86 -0.44 -3.74
N THR A 43 -7.65 -1.68 -3.28
CA THR A 43 -7.97 -2.06 -1.89
C THR A 43 -7.10 -1.32 -0.89
N THR A 44 -5.81 -1.15 -1.18
CA THR A 44 -4.89 -0.38 -0.31
C THR A 44 -5.32 1.09 -0.23
N LEU A 45 -5.72 1.69 -1.36
CA LEU A 45 -6.17 3.08 -1.40
C LEU A 45 -7.51 3.27 -0.67
N GLN A 46 -8.47 2.36 -0.88
CA GLN A 46 -9.76 2.39 -0.18
C GLN A 46 -9.57 2.29 1.34
N ARG A 47 -8.66 1.43 1.81
CA ARG A 47 -8.32 1.33 3.24
C ARG A 47 -7.74 2.63 3.80
N ALA A 48 -6.85 3.30 3.05
CA ALA A 48 -6.32 4.59 3.48
C ALA A 48 -7.44 5.64 3.61
N LEU A 49 -8.34 5.71 2.63
CA LEU A 49 -9.47 6.66 2.62
C LEU A 49 -10.55 6.35 3.65
N SER A 50 -10.73 5.09 4.05
CA SER A 50 -11.72 4.72 5.07
C SER A 50 -11.25 5.01 6.50
N THR A 51 -9.93 5.01 6.72
CA THR A 51 -9.33 5.20 8.04
C THR A 51 -8.83 6.63 8.27
N HIS A 52 -8.54 7.36 7.19
CA HIS A 52 -7.99 8.70 7.25
C HIS A 52 -8.85 9.68 6.45
N LYS A 53 -8.97 10.91 6.96
CA LYS A 53 -9.69 11.97 6.24
C LYS A 53 -9.06 12.19 4.88
N LYS A 54 -9.91 12.38 3.87
CA LYS A 54 -9.47 12.77 2.54
C LYS A 54 -8.65 14.07 2.69
N PRO A 55 -7.46 14.16 2.06
CA PRO A 55 -6.66 15.35 2.18
C PRO A 55 -7.44 16.54 1.61
N ASN A 56 -7.42 17.66 2.35
CA ASN A 56 -7.91 18.94 1.83
C ASN A 56 -6.73 19.60 1.12
N TYR A 57 -6.74 19.56 -0.20
CA TYR A 57 -5.85 20.35 -1.04
C TYR A 57 -6.64 21.53 -1.61
#